data_AF-R9GTM2-F1
#
_entry.id   AF-R9GTM2-F1
#
_cell.length_a   1.000
_cell.length_b   1.000
_cell.length_c   1.000
_cell.angle_alpha   90.00
_cell.angle_beta   90.00
_cell.angle_gamma   90.00
#
_symmetry.space_group_name_H-M   'P 1'
#
loop_
_entity.id
_entity.type
_entity.pdbx_description
1 polymer ?
#
loop_
_entity_poly.entity_id
_entity_poly.type
_entity_poly.pdbx_seq_one_letter_code
_entity_poly.pdbx_strand_id
1 'polypeptide(L)'
;MLKELELQKEYLGRQTIETIYFGGGTPSILTAQEIQTFIDRVIHLHPVASGAEISMEANPDDLTPQQVKELKPQTLTVSVLASNHSLKRI
;
A
#
# COMPACT_ATOMS: atom_id res chain seq x y z
N MET A 1 -11.45 -4.53 -7.59
CA MET A 1 -10.12 -4.84 -7.00
C MET A 1 -10.18 -5.88 -5.90
N LEU A 2 -10.97 -5.73 -4.82
CA LEU A 2 -11.06 -6.77 -3.77
C LEU A 2 -11.46 -8.16 -4.29
N LYS A 3 -12.33 -8.22 -5.31
CA LYS A 3 -12.70 -9.46 -5.99
C LYS A 3 -11.51 -10.18 -6.64
N GLU A 4 -10.48 -9.44 -7.07
CA GLU A 4 -9.28 -10.04 -7.67
C GLU A 4 -8.46 -10.79 -6.64
N LEU A 5 -8.33 -10.25 -5.41
CA LEU A 5 -7.68 -10.93 -4.30
C LEU A 5 -8.34 -12.29 -4.00
N GLU A 6 -9.68 -12.38 -4.10
CA GLU A 6 -10.39 -13.65 -3.97
C GLU A 6 -10.00 -14.66 -5.04
N LEU A 7 -10.00 -14.21 -6.29
CA LEU A 7 -9.75 -15.07 -7.44
C LEU A 7 -8.33 -15.61 -7.41
N GLN A 8 -7.39 -14.84 -6.88
CA GLN A 8 -5.98 -15.20 -6.78
C GLN A 8 -5.58 -15.82 -5.43
N LYS A 9 -6.50 -16.08 -4.51
CA LYS A 9 -6.16 -16.59 -3.16
C LYS A 9 -5.32 -17.88 -3.17
N GLU A 10 -5.44 -18.69 -4.22
CA GLU A 10 -4.69 -19.95 -4.35
C GLU A 10 -3.29 -19.76 -4.92
N TYR A 11 -2.98 -18.61 -5.53
CA TYR A 11 -1.71 -18.31 -6.18
C TYR A 11 -0.51 -18.49 -5.24
N LEU A 12 -0.64 -18.05 -3.99
CA LEU A 12 0.42 -18.12 -2.98
C LEU A 12 0.52 -19.48 -2.28
N GLY A 13 -0.36 -20.44 -2.57
CA GLY A 13 -0.23 -21.81 -2.03
C GLY A 13 -0.11 -21.93 -0.51
N ARG A 14 -0.69 -20.99 0.26
CA ARG A 14 -0.59 -20.84 1.73
C ARG A 14 0.78 -20.36 2.27
N GLN A 15 1.64 -19.81 1.43
CA GLN A 15 2.83 -19.12 1.91
C GLN A 15 2.45 -17.95 2.83
N THR A 16 3.27 -17.74 3.87
CA THR A 16 3.09 -16.59 4.77
C THR A 16 3.61 -15.34 4.09
N ILE A 17 2.79 -14.31 4.06
CA ILE A 17 3.15 -13.00 3.50
C ILE A 17 3.98 -12.25 4.53
N GLU A 18 5.20 -11.88 4.14
CA GLU A 18 6.14 -11.08 4.94
C GLU A 18 6.18 -9.61 4.51
N THR A 19 5.70 -9.29 3.31
CA THR A 19 5.71 -7.93 2.77
C THR A 19 4.47 -7.67 1.92
N ILE A 20 3.84 -6.51 2.10
CA ILE A 20 2.71 -6.01 1.30
C ILE A 20 3.12 -4.67 0.71
N TYR A 21 3.21 -4.60 -0.62
CA TYR A 21 3.56 -3.38 -1.34
C TYR A 21 2.39 -2.84 -2.15
N PHE A 22 1.97 -1.61 -1.88
CA PHE A 22 1.01 -0.86 -2.68
C PHE A 22 1.76 0.03 -3.67
N GLY A 23 1.99 -0.47 -4.87
CA GLY A 23 2.64 0.28 -5.96
C GLY A 23 1.78 0.36 -7.22
N GLY A 24 2.27 1.11 -8.21
CA GLY A 24 1.59 1.30 -9.49
C GLY A 24 0.48 2.35 -9.44
N GLY A 25 0.35 3.16 -10.50
CA GLY A 25 -0.50 4.35 -10.46
C GLY A 25 -0.06 5.31 -9.35
N THR A 26 -1.03 5.94 -8.65
CA THR A 26 -0.76 6.78 -7.47
C THR A 26 -1.58 6.29 -6.28
N PRO A 27 -1.10 5.28 -5.53
CA PRO A 27 -1.81 4.70 -4.38
C PRO A 27 -2.20 5.72 -3.31
N SER A 28 -1.49 6.85 -3.21
CA SER A 28 -1.80 7.96 -2.30
C SER A 28 -3.13 8.67 -2.56
N ILE A 29 -3.81 8.38 -3.67
CA ILE A 29 -5.20 8.83 -3.91
C ILE A 29 -6.18 8.09 -2.98
N LEU A 30 -5.86 6.86 -2.58
CA LEU A 30 -6.71 6.07 -1.68
C LEU A 30 -6.72 6.69 -0.28
N THR A 31 -7.88 6.68 0.35
CA THR A 31 -8.02 7.04 1.75
C THR A 31 -7.35 5.99 2.64
N ALA A 32 -6.96 6.37 3.86
CA ALA A 32 -6.41 5.43 4.83
C ALA A 32 -7.36 4.26 5.13
N GLN A 33 -8.67 4.53 5.12
CA GLN A 33 -9.70 3.51 5.32
C GLN A 33 -9.77 2.50 4.16
N GLU A 34 -9.62 2.95 2.93
CA GLU A 34 -9.56 2.06 1.76
C GLU A 34 -8.32 1.18 1.82
N ILE A 35 -7.15 1.74 2.12
CA ILE A 35 -5.91 0.99 2.30
C ILE A 35 -6.06 -0.06 3.41
N GLN A 36 -6.64 0.32 4.56
CA GLN A 36 -6.91 -0.63 5.64
C GLN A 36 -7.83 -1.77 5.19
N THR A 37 -8.87 -1.46 4.40
CA THR A 37 -9.79 -2.46 3.86
C THR A 37 -9.06 -3.48 2.98
N PHE A 38 -8.07 -3.04 2.19
CA PHE A 38 -7.23 -3.97 1.40
C PHE A 38 -6.35 -4.84 2.31
N ILE A 39 -5.69 -4.26 3.30
CA ILE A 39 -4.83 -4.98 4.24
C ILE A 39 -5.65 -6.05 4.98
N ASP A 40 -6.81 -5.67 5.52
CA ASP A 40 -7.72 -6.58 6.23
C ASP A 40 -8.16 -7.73 5.32
N ARG A 41 -8.40 -7.43 4.03
CA ARG A 41 -8.78 -8.48 3.08
C ARG A 41 -7.64 -9.45 2.80
N VAL A 42 -6.41 -8.96 2.66
CA VAL A 42 -5.22 -9.81 2.49
C VAL A 42 -5.02 -10.71 3.71
N ILE A 43 -5.10 -10.15 4.92
CA ILE A 43 -4.98 -10.89 6.19
C ILE A 43 -6.06 -11.97 6.32
N HIS A 44 -7.27 -11.70 5.83
CA HIS A 44 -8.35 -12.69 5.86
C HIS A 44 -8.12 -13.86 4.91
N LEU A 45 -7.46 -13.62 3.77
CA LEU A 45 -7.27 -14.62 2.71
C LEU A 45 -5.98 -15.42 2.87
N HIS A 46 -4.95 -14.83 3.48
CA HIS A 46 -3.61 -15.38 3.54
C HIS A 46 -3.03 -15.30 4.96
N PRO A 47 -2.17 -16.25 5.36
CA PRO A 47 -1.36 -16.08 6.55
C PRO A 47 -0.41 -14.89 6.32
N VAL A 48 -0.42 -13.92 7.25
CA VAL A 48 0.45 -12.74 7.22
C VAL A 48 1.30 -12.74 8.49
N ALA A 49 2.59 -12.49 8.36
CA ALA A 49 3.51 -12.41 9.50
C ALA A 49 3.13 -11.24 10.42
N SER A 50 3.27 -11.40 11.73
CA SER A 50 2.95 -10.35 12.72
C SER A 50 3.79 -9.08 12.56
N GLY A 51 4.97 -9.20 11.96
CA GLY A 51 5.87 -8.10 11.61
C GLY A 51 5.95 -7.85 10.11
N ALA A 52 4.93 -8.23 9.33
CA ALA A 52 4.94 -8.03 7.89
C ALA A 52 5.14 -6.54 7.56
N GLU A 53 6.10 -6.25 6.69
CA GLU A 53 6.34 -4.88 6.25
C GLU A 53 5.23 -4.46 5.28
N ILE A 54 4.61 -3.32 5.54
CA ILE A 54 3.64 -2.74 4.61
C ILE A 54 4.23 -1.44 4.08
N SER A 55 4.27 -1.28 2.77
CA SER A 55 4.76 -0.04 2.16
C SER A 55 3.95 0.41 0.96
N MET A 56 3.98 1.70 0.66
CA MET A 56 3.27 2.27 -0.50
C MET A 56 4.03 3.39 -1.20
N GLU A 57 3.80 3.52 -2.50
CA GLU A 57 4.18 4.70 -3.27
C GLU A 57 3.20 5.84 -3.01
N ALA A 58 3.74 7.03 -2.75
CA ALA A 58 2.95 8.24 -2.62
C ALA A 58 3.54 9.39 -3.40
N ASN A 59 2.68 10.14 -4.08
CA ASN A 59 3.02 11.43 -4.64
C ASN A 59 2.86 12.50 -3.56
N PRO A 60 3.86 13.37 -3.30
CA PRO A 60 3.76 14.38 -2.26
C PRO A 60 2.62 15.37 -2.49
N ASP A 61 2.21 15.61 -3.75
CA ASP A 61 1.09 16.51 -4.07
C ASP A 61 -0.27 15.93 -3.66
N ASP A 62 -0.36 14.60 -3.49
CA ASP A 62 -1.60 13.88 -3.14
C ASP A 62 -1.70 13.58 -1.64
N LEU A 63 -0.65 13.86 -0.86
CA LEU A 63 -0.61 13.61 0.58
C LEU A 63 -0.95 14.86 1.39
N THR A 64 -2.04 14.80 2.14
CA THR A 64 -2.30 15.78 3.20
C THR A 64 -1.60 15.37 4.51
N PRO A 65 -1.25 16.32 5.39
CA PRO A 65 -0.72 16.00 6.72
C PRO A 65 -1.62 15.08 7.54
N GLN A 66 -2.95 15.19 7.35
CA GLN A 66 -3.93 14.34 8.01
C GLN A 66 -3.85 12.90 7.49
N GLN A 67 -3.83 12.70 6.16
CA GLN A 67 -3.66 11.36 5.57
C GLN A 67 -2.35 10.72 6.02
N VAL A 68 -1.23 11.46 6.05
CA VAL A 68 0.05 10.91 6.54
C VAL A 68 -0.06 10.46 8.00
N LYS A 69 -0.84 11.16 8.84
CA LYS A 69 -1.06 10.76 10.23
C LYS A 69 -1.93 9.51 10.33
N GLU A 70 -2.96 9.41 9.49
CA GLU A 70 -3.87 8.25 9.42
C GLU A 70 -3.21 7.00 8.82
N LEU A 71 -2.26 7.20 7.90
CA LEU A 71 -1.42 6.16 7.28
C LEU A 71 -0.21 5.77 8.14
N LYS A 72 -0.05 6.35 9.34
CA LYS A 72 0.99 5.96 10.30
C LYS A 72 0.49 5.08 11.47
N PRO A 73 -0.30 4.00 11.28
CA PRO A 73 -0.39 2.97 12.29
C PRO A 73 0.83 2.05 12.18
N GLN A 74 1.64 2.03 13.25
CA GLN A 74 2.77 1.17 13.71
C GLN A 74 3.62 0.29 12.75
N THR A 75 3.17 -0.03 11.53
CA THR A 75 3.82 -0.96 10.58
C THR A 75 3.86 -0.45 9.13
N LEU A 76 3.10 0.61 8.77
CA LEU A 76 3.07 1.14 7.40
C LEU A 76 4.21 2.16 7.15
N THR A 77 5.07 1.85 6.17
CA THR A 77 6.14 2.74 5.67
C THR A 77 5.69 3.42 4.38
N VAL A 78 5.65 4.75 4.34
CA VAL A 78 5.28 5.50 3.13
C VAL A 78 6.54 5.92 2.38
N SER A 79 6.69 5.47 1.14
CA SER A 79 7.78 5.85 0.23
C SER A 79 7.30 6.94 -0.72
N VAL A 80 7.79 8.16 -0.53
CA VAL A 80 7.40 9.32 -1.34
C VAL A 80 8.24 9.35 -2.62
N LEU A 81 7.58 9.30 -3.78
CA LEU A 81 8.22 9.51 -5.08
C LEU A 81 8.48 11.02 -5.24
N ALA A 82 9.72 11.43 -5.48
CA ALA A 82 10.05 12.84 -5.67
C ALA A 82 9.33 13.39 -6.91
N SER A 83 8.54 14.47 -6.76
CA SER A 83 7.97 15.20 -7.90
C SER A 83 9.11 15.71 -8.77
N ASN A 84 9.25 15.14 -9.96
CA ASN A 84 10.33 15.48 -10.88
C ASN A 84 10.05 16.83 -11.57
N HIS A 85 10.04 17.92 -10.82
CA HIS A 85 9.84 19.26 -11.36
C HIS A 85 11.17 19.86 -11.83
N SER A 86 11.90 19.16 -12.71
CA SER A 86 12.99 19.73 -13.53
C SER A 86 13.46 18.75 -14.61
N LEU A 87 12.72 18.70 -15.72
CA LEU A 87 13.32 18.41 -17.02
C LEU A 87 13.08 19.60 -17.94
N LYS A 88 13.72 20.73 -17.64
CA LYS A 88 14.14 21.63 -18.72
C LYS A 88 15.28 20.91 -19.45
N ARG A 89 14.93 20.18 -20.50
CA ARG A 89 15.88 19.74 -21.51
C ARG A 89 16.50 21.01 -22.10
N ILE A 90 17.79 21.19 -21.84
CA ILE A 90 18.66 22.03 -22.66
C ILE A 90 18.91 21.29 -23.97
#